data_AF-A0A2J8Y3U7-F1
#
_entry.id   AF-A0A2J8Y3U7-F1
#
_cell.length_a   1.000
_cell.length_b   1.000
_cell.length_c   1.000
_cell.angle_alpha   90.00
_cell.angle_beta   90.00
_cell.angle_gamma   90.00
#
_symmetry.space_group_name_H-M   'P 1'
#
loop_
_entity.id
_entity.type
_entity.pdbx_description
1 polymer ?
#
loop_
_entity_poly.entity_id
_entity_poly.type
_entity_poly.pdbx_seq_one_letter_code
_entity_poly.pdbx_strand_id
1 'polypeptide(L)'
;MAPRKRSRHGLGFLCCFGGSDIPEINLRDNHPLQFMEFSSPIPNAEELNIRFAELVDELDLTDKNREAMFALPPEKKWQIYCSKKKEQEDPNKLATSWPDYYIDRINSMAAMQSLYAFDEEETEMRNQVVEDLKTALRTQPMRFVTRFIELEGLTCLLNFLRSMDHATCESRIHTSLIGCIKALMNNSQGRAHVLAQPEAISTIAQSLRTENSKTKVAVLEILGAVCLVPGGHKKVLQAMLHYQVYAAERTRFQTLLNELDRSLGRYRDEVNLKTAIMSFINAVLNAGAGEDNLEFRLHLRYEFLMLGIQPVIDKLRQHENAILDKHLDFFEMVRNEDDLELARRFDMVHIDTKSASQMFELIHKKLKYTEAYPCLLSVLHHCLQMPYKRNGGYFQQWQLLDRILQQIVLQDERGVDPDLAPLENFNVKNIVNMLINENEVKQWRDQAEKFRKEHMELVSRLERKERECETKTLEKEEMMRTLNKMKDKLARESQELRQARGQVAELVAQLSELS
;
A
#
# COMPACT_ATOMS: atom_id res chain seq x y z
N MET A 1 7.80 -24.88 -2.53
CA MET A 1 7.53 -24.91 -1.08
C MET A 1 6.40 -23.94 -0.80
N ALA A 2 5.32 -24.38 -0.17
CA ALA A 2 4.16 -23.53 0.12
C ALA A 2 4.54 -22.35 1.02
N PRO A 3 3.96 -21.14 0.83
CA PRO A 3 4.23 -20.01 1.70
C PRO A 3 3.67 -20.34 3.10
N ARG A 4 4.55 -20.35 4.10
CA ARG A 4 4.14 -20.44 5.50
C ARG A 4 3.25 -19.24 5.81
N LYS A 5 1.95 -19.48 6.03
CA LYS A 5 1.03 -18.51 6.63
C LYS A 5 1.66 -18.04 7.94
N ARG A 6 2.07 -16.76 8.00
CA ARG A 6 2.40 -16.08 9.26
C ARG A 6 1.20 -16.27 10.19
N SER A 7 1.48 -16.68 11.42
CA SER A 7 0.50 -16.66 12.51
C SER A 7 -0.09 -15.25 12.56
N ARG A 8 -1.41 -15.11 12.36
CA ARG A 8 -2.15 -13.87 12.59
C ARG A 8 -2.01 -13.50 14.07
N HIS A 9 -0.95 -12.78 14.43
CA HIS A 9 -1.00 -11.92 15.59
C HIS A 9 -1.88 -10.74 15.18
N GLY A 10 -3.19 -10.88 15.43
CA GLY A 10 -4.14 -9.85 15.10
C GLY A 10 -3.70 -8.53 15.72
N LEU A 11 -3.87 -7.44 14.98
CA LEU A 11 -3.76 -6.04 15.41
C LEU A 11 -4.70 -5.67 16.58
N GLY A 12 -5.21 -6.64 17.34
CA GLY A 12 -6.02 -6.45 18.54
C GLY A 12 -5.32 -5.66 19.66
N PHE A 13 -4.04 -5.34 19.49
CA PHE A 13 -3.27 -4.47 20.39
C PHE A 13 -3.39 -2.96 20.09
N LEU A 14 -3.94 -2.56 18.93
CA LEU A 14 -4.12 -1.15 18.55
C LEU A 14 -5.50 -0.57 18.92
N CYS A 15 -6.41 -1.40 19.46
CA CYS A 15 -7.69 -0.94 19.99
C CYS A 15 -7.56 -0.43 21.43
N CYS A 16 -6.91 0.73 21.61
CA CYS A 16 -7.05 1.53 22.83
C CYS A 16 -8.28 2.46 22.76
N PHE A 17 -9.39 2.01 22.17
CA PHE A 17 -10.74 2.58 22.36
C PHE A 17 -11.47 1.88 23.51
N GLY A 18 -10.75 1.58 24.59
CA GLY A 18 -11.26 0.86 25.76
C GLY A 18 -10.68 1.45 27.04
N GLY A 19 -10.90 2.75 27.25
CA GLY A 19 -10.40 3.50 28.40
C GLY A 19 -11.49 4.40 28.99
N SER A 20 -12.64 3.82 29.25
CA SER A 20 -13.58 4.31 30.24
C SER A 20 -14.14 3.05 30.86
N ASP A 21 -14.02 2.90 32.18
CA ASP A 21 -14.73 1.88 32.94
C ASP A 21 -16.18 1.85 32.41
N ILE A 22 -16.48 0.83 31.62
CA ILE A 22 -17.85 0.48 31.33
C ILE A 22 -18.36 0.11 32.72
N PRO A 23 -19.38 0.77 33.27
CA PRO A 23 -19.99 0.24 34.47
C PRO A 23 -20.37 -1.19 34.11
N GLU A 24 -19.71 -2.18 34.72
CA GLU A 24 -20.14 -3.57 34.62
C GLU A 24 -21.61 -3.53 35.01
N ILE A 25 -22.49 -3.76 34.05
CA ILE A 25 -23.89 -4.00 34.36
C ILE A 25 -23.88 -5.36 35.03
N ASN A 26 -23.67 -5.34 36.34
CA ASN A 26 -23.76 -6.51 37.19
C ASN A 26 -25.23 -6.91 37.17
N LEU A 27 -25.60 -7.84 36.30
CA LEU A 27 -26.96 -8.42 36.19
C LEU A 27 -27.29 -9.31 37.40
N ARG A 28 -26.78 -8.97 38.58
CA ARG A 28 -27.03 -9.63 39.88
C ARG A 28 -27.59 -8.69 40.93
N ASP A 29 -28.14 -7.54 40.54
CA ASP A 29 -28.96 -6.74 41.42
C ASP A 29 -30.37 -7.31 41.49
N ASN A 30 -30.63 -8.00 42.61
CA ASN A 30 -31.92 -8.56 43.01
C ASN A 30 -32.88 -7.48 43.56
N HIS A 31 -32.77 -6.24 43.06
CA HIS A 31 -33.71 -5.17 43.38
C HIS A 31 -34.99 -5.38 42.58
N PRO A 32 -36.18 -5.40 43.22
CA PRO A 32 -37.44 -5.52 42.49
C PRO A 32 -37.54 -4.34 41.52
N LEU A 33 -37.54 -4.66 40.22
CA LEU A 33 -37.77 -3.70 39.14
C LEU A 33 -39.09 -2.98 39.43
N GLN A 34 -39.02 -1.66 39.59
CA GLN A 34 -40.21 -0.84 39.67
C GLN A 34 -40.94 -0.99 38.34
N PHE A 35 -42.11 -1.65 38.36
CA PHE A 35 -42.95 -1.80 37.17
C PHE A 35 -43.39 -0.42 36.70
N MET A 36 -42.72 0.12 35.67
CA MET A 36 -43.30 1.17 34.86
C MET A 36 -44.46 0.54 34.10
N GLU A 37 -45.70 0.89 34.46
CA GLU A 37 -46.88 0.54 33.67
C GLU A 37 -46.82 1.27 32.33
N PHE A 38 -46.41 0.57 31.29
CA PHE A 38 -46.55 1.04 29.92
C PHE A 38 -47.99 0.76 29.47
N SER A 39 -48.71 1.81 29.05
CA SER A 39 -50.14 1.80 28.73
C SER A 39 -50.52 1.03 27.45
N SER A 40 -49.58 0.32 26.81
CA SER A 40 -49.80 -0.44 25.58
C SER A 40 -49.44 -1.91 25.77
N PRO A 41 -50.34 -2.85 25.41
CA PRO A 41 -50.08 -4.28 25.53
C PRO A 41 -48.88 -4.70 24.66
N ILE A 42 -48.15 -5.72 25.11
CA ILE A 42 -47.04 -6.31 24.34
C ILE A 42 -47.61 -6.81 23.00
N PRO A 43 -47.08 -6.35 21.84
CA PRO A 43 -47.50 -6.83 20.53
C PRO A 43 -47.21 -8.33 20.35
N ASN A 44 -47.72 -8.93 19.27
CA ASN A 44 -47.36 -10.30 18.93
C ASN A 44 -45.83 -10.43 18.69
N ALA A 45 -45.28 -11.64 18.82
CA ALA A 45 -43.83 -11.85 18.79
C ALA A 45 -43.16 -11.38 17.49
N GLU A 46 -43.86 -11.48 16.36
CA GLU A 46 -43.35 -11.06 15.04
C GLU A 46 -43.27 -9.54 14.95
N GLU A 47 -44.34 -8.85 15.31
CA GLU A 47 -44.42 -7.39 15.35
C GLU A 47 -43.47 -6.77 16.37
N LEU A 48 -43.33 -7.39 17.55
CA LEU A 48 -42.35 -6.98 18.56
C LEU A 48 -40.92 -7.10 18.01
N ASN A 49 -40.58 -8.20 17.33
CA ASN A 49 -39.26 -8.38 16.77
C ASN A 49 -39.00 -7.39 15.61
N ILE A 50 -39.99 -7.05 14.79
CA ILE A 50 -39.86 -6.02 13.74
C ILE A 50 -39.57 -4.65 14.37
N ARG A 51 -40.42 -4.21 15.31
CA ARG A 51 -40.25 -2.90 15.99
C ARG A 51 -38.95 -2.82 16.78
N PHE A 52 -38.55 -3.93 17.40
CA PHE A 52 -37.29 -4.00 18.14
C PHE A 52 -36.08 -4.04 17.20
N ALA A 53 -36.22 -4.62 16.00
CA ALA A 53 -35.16 -4.60 14.99
C ALA A 53 -34.85 -3.18 14.53
N GLU A 54 -35.86 -2.35 14.26
CA GLU A 54 -35.68 -0.93 13.93
C GLU A 54 -34.89 -0.20 15.04
N LEU A 55 -35.24 -0.44 16.30
CA LEU A 55 -34.52 0.14 17.44
C LEU A 55 -33.07 -0.34 17.53
N VAL A 56 -32.83 -1.63 17.32
CA VAL A 56 -31.48 -2.21 17.37
C VAL A 56 -30.63 -1.71 16.21
N ASP A 57 -31.22 -1.48 15.03
CA ASP A 57 -30.56 -0.85 13.89
C ASP A 57 -30.16 0.60 14.19
N GLU A 58 -30.98 1.35 14.94
CA GLU A 58 -30.64 2.71 15.41
C GLU A 58 -29.44 2.77 16.37
N LEU A 59 -29.04 1.64 16.98
CA LEU A 59 -27.96 1.61 17.97
C LEU A 59 -26.57 1.30 17.38
N ASP A 60 -26.48 0.97 16.08
CA ASP A 60 -25.22 0.68 15.35
C ASP A 60 -24.29 -0.30 16.10
N LEU A 61 -24.89 -1.38 16.62
CA LEU A 61 -24.19 -2.39 17.43
C LEU A 61 -23.39 -3.36 16.55
N THR A 62 -22.33 -3.93 17.11
CA THR A 62 -21.62 -5.07 16.52
C THR A 62 -22.54 -6.29 16.41
N ASP A 63 -22.27 -7.20 15.46
CA ASP A 63 -23.09 -8.42 15.27
C ASP A 63 -23.28 -9.22 16.57
N LYS A 64 -22.23 -9.35 17.39
CA LYS A 64 -22.31 -10.02 18.70
C LYS A 64 -23.25 -9.32 19.67
N ASN A 65 -23.19 -7.99 19.75
CA ASN A 65 -24.05 -7.21 20.64
C ASN A 65 -25.49 -7.18 20.12
N ARG A 66 -25.68 -7.16 18.79
CA ARG A 66 -26.99 -7.31 18.13
C ARG A 66 -27.62 -8.65 18.49
N GLU A 67 -26.88 -9.76 18.38
CA GLU A 67 -27.36 -11.09 18.78
C GLU A 67 -27.77 -11.12 20.26
N ALA A 68 -26.95 -10.55 21.15
CA ALA A 68 -27.27 -10.45 22.57
C ALA A 68 -28.57 -9.66 22.83
N MET A 69 -28.81 -8.58 22.08
CA MET A 69 -30.06 -7.80 22.16
C MET A 69 -31.28 -8.62 21.71
N PHE A 70 -31.16 -9.40 20.63
CA PHE A 70 -32.26 -10.26 20.16
C PHE A 70 -32.49 -11.50 21.03
N ALA A 71 -31.52 -11.90 21.86
CA ALA A 71 -31.66 -12.97 22.84
C ALA A 71 -32.44 -12.56 24.10
N LEU A 72 -32.78 -11.27 24.27
CA LEU A 72 -33.55 -10.80 25.42
C LEU A 72 -35.00 -11.35 25.44
N PRO A 73 -35.56 -11.61 26.64
CA PRO A 73 -36.98 -11.94 26.79
C PRO A 73 -37.90 -10.85 26.19
N PRO A 74 -39.07 -11.23 25.63
CA PRO A 74 -40.02 -10.29 25.02
C PRO A 74 -40.39 -9.09 25.91
N GLU A 75 -40.51 -9.31 27.22
CA GLU A 75 -40.85 -8.29 28.20
C GLU A 75 -39.76 -7.21 28.28
N LYS A 76 -38.48 -7.62 28.26
CA LYS A 76 -37.35 -6.71 28.26
C LYS A 76 -37.23 -5.96 26.94
N LYS A 77 -37.45 -6.64 25.80
CA LYS A 77 -37.47 -5.99 24.48
C LYS A 77 -38.52 -4.89 24.41
N TRP A 78 -39.73 -5.18 24.91
CA TRP A 78 -40.83 -4.22 24.95
C TRP A 78 -40.54 -3.05 25.89
N GLN A 79 -40.00 -3.31 27.08
CA GLN A 79 -39.61 -2.27 28.03
C GLN A 79 -38.58 -1.31 27.42
N ILE A 80 -37.55 -1.84 26.77
CA ILE A 80 -36.50 -1.03 26.12
C ILE A 80 -37.11 -0.20 24.97
N TYR A 81 -37.95 -0.82 24.13
CA TYR A 81 -38.64 -0.12 23.04
C TYR A 81 -39.53 1.01 23.55
N CYS A 82 -40.37 0.77 24.55
CA CYS A 82 -41.25 1.78 25.12
C CYS A 82 -40.50 2.91 25.82
N SER A 83 -39.41 2.58 26.54
CA SER A 83 -38.55 3.59 27.17
C SER A 83 -37.96 4.54 26.11
N LYS A 84 -37.42 3.97 25.02
CA LYS A 84 -36.86 4.78 23.94
C LYS A 84 -37.92 5.57 23.19
N LYS A 85 -39.04 4.96 22.85
CA LYS A 85 -40.15 5.65 22.19
C LYS A 85 -40.66 6.84 22.99
N LYS A 86 -40.78 6.71 24.31
CA LYS A 86 -41.19 7.80 25.21
C LYS A 86 -40.19 8.98 25.22
N GLU A 87 -38.89 8.70 25.21
CA GLU A 87 -37.85 9.74 25.01
C GLU A 87 -37.95 10.37 23.62
N GLN A 88 -38.33 9.60 22.61
CA GLN A 88 -38.47 10.09 21.24
C GLN A 88 -39.75 10.91 21.00
N GLU A 89 -40.82 10.73 21.77
CA GLU A 89 -42.10 11.43 21.60
C GLU A 89 -42.30 12.58 22.60
N ASP A 90 -41.29 12.93 23.40
CA ASP A 90 -41.36 14.03 24.36
C ASP A 90 -41.72 15.38 23.68
N PRO A 91 -42.91 15.96 23.97
CA PRO A 91 -43.34 17.24 23.40
C PRO A 91 -42.47 18.43 23.82
N ASN A 92 -41.69 18.30 24.90
CA ASN A 92 -40.80 19.34 25.42
C ASN A 92 -39.36 19.24 24.88
N LYS A 93 -39.14 18.56 23.76
CA LYS A 93 -37.82 18.47 23.15
C LYS A 93 -37.21 19.85 22.90
N LEU A 94 -36.12 20.11 23.62
CA LEU A 94 -35.31 21.31 23.47
C LEU A 94 -34.74 21.38 22.04
N ALA A 95 -34.46 22.60 21.56
CA ALA A 95 -33.84 22.82 20.23
C ALA A 95 -32.50 22.07 20.07
N THR A 96 -31.81 21.80 21.17
CA THR A 96 -30.60 20.96 21.29
C THR A 96 -30.83 19.48 20.93
N SER A 97 -32.07 19.07 20.71
CA SER A 97 -32.41 17.73 20.21
C SER A 97 -32.28 17.61 18.69
N TRP A 98 -32.05 18.73 17.98
CA TRP A 98 -31.98 18.79 16.53
C TRP A 98 -30.60 19.25 16.04
N PRO A 99 -30.03 18.58 15.02
CA PRO A 99 -28.71 18.93 14.51
C PRO A 99 -28.69 20.31 13.84
N ASP A 100 -29.80 20.74 13.24
CA ASP A 100 -29.98 22.04 12.57
C ASP A 100 -29.56 23.20 13.49
N TYR A 101 -29.98 23.17 14.76
CA TYR A 101 -29.60 24.17 15.76
C TYR A 101 -28.08 24.31 15.91
N TYR A 102 -27.36 23.19 16.00
CA TYR A 102 -25.91 23.20 16.19
C TYR A 102 -25.18 23.66 14.93
N ILE A 103 -25.64 23.22 13.75
CA ILE A 103 -25.06 23.61 12.46
C ILE A 103 -25.17 25.12 12.28
N ASP A 104 -26.33 25.72 12.54
CA ASP A 104 -26.54 27.16 12.44
C ASP A 104 -25.63 27.93 13.40
N ARG A 105 -25.49 27.46 14.65
CA ARG A 105 -24.62 28.08 15.65
C ARG A 105 -23.16 27.99 15.25
N ILE A 106 -22.70 26.84 14.75
CA ILE A 106 -21.31 26.65 14.33
C ILE A 106 -20.98 27.51 13.10
N ASN A 107 -21.87 27.56 12.10
CA ASN A 107 -21.70 28.44 10.95
C ASN A 107 -21.64 29.91 11.36
N SER A 108 -22.50 30.32 12.29
CA SER A 108 -22.48 31.67 12.86
C SER A 108 -21.14 31.96 13.56
N MET A 109 -20.61 31.01 14.34
CA MET A 109 -19.32 31.13 15.00
C MET A 109 -18.16 31.25 14.02
N ALA A 110 -18.16 30.43 12.95
CA ALA A 110 -17.12 30.47 11.92
C ALA A 110 -17.12 31.81 11.15
N ALA A 111 -18.30 32.37 10.89
CA ALA A 111 -18.45 33.66 10.21
C ALA A 111 -18.01 34.87 11.07
N MET A 112 -18.17 34.79 12.40
CA MET A 112 -17.92 35.92 13.31
C MET A 112 -16.48 35.99 13.86
N GLN A 113 -15.61 35.03 13.57
CA GLN A 113 -14.24 34.96 14.13
C GLN A 113 -13.36 36.19 13.85
N SER A 114 -13.57 36.89 12.74
CA SER A 114 -12.67 37.96 12.29
C SER A 114 -13.13 39.37 12.66
N LEU A 115 -14.23 39.52 13.41
CA LEU A 115 -14.90 40.82 13.58
C LEU A 115 -14.89 41.37 15.00
N TYR A 116 -14.76 40.53 16.04
CA TYR A 116 -14.83 40.94 17.43
C TYR A 116 -13.90 40.11 18.34
N ALA A 117 -13.33 40.75 19.37
CA ALA A 117 -12.76 40.04 20.49
C ALA A 117 -13.89 39.65 21.44
N PHE A 118 -14.04 38.36 21.69
CA PHE A 118 -15.06 37.82 22.58
C PHE A 118 -14.57 37.87 24.03
N ASP A 119 -15.46 38.15 24.97
CA ASP A 119 -15.14 38.02 26.38
C ASP A 119 -15.08 36.53 26.80
N GLU A 120 -14.61 36.28 28.03
CA GLU A 120 -14.47 34.91 28.53
C GLU A 120 -15.83 34.19 28.65
N GLU A 121 -16.91 34.92 28.96
CA GLU A 121 -18.25 34.36 29.12
C GLU A 121 -18.82 33.90 27.77
N GLU A 122 -18.71 34.72 26.74
CA GLU A 122 -19.13 34.37 25.38
C GLU A 122 -18.30 33.23 24.80
N THR A 123 -16.99 33.22 25.08
CA THR A 123 -16.11 32.11 24.68
C THR A 123 -16.53 30.79 25.34
N GLU A 124 -16.89 30.82 26.62
CA GLU A 124 -17.37 29.62 27.33
C GLU A 124 -18.75 29.18 26.82
N MET A 125 -19.68 30.10 26.55
CA MET A 125 -20.96 29.78 25.92
C MET A 125 -20.77 29.10 24.56
N ARG A 126 -19.87 29.62 23.72
CA ARG A 126 -19.54 29.03 22.42
C ARG A 126 -18.94 27.63 22.57
N ASN A 127 -18.03 27.46 23.53
CA ASN A 127 -17.47 26.15 23.86
C ASN A 127 -18.55 25.16 24.30
N GLN A 128 -19.48 25.58 25.15
CA GLN A 128 -20.58 24.73 25.63
C GLN A 128 -21.46 24.23 24.48
N VAL A 129 -21.79 25.09 23.51
CA VAL A 129 -22.59 24.67 22.34
C VAL A 129 -21.88 23.57 21.54
N VAL A 130 -20.56 23.65 21.36
CA VAL A 130 -19.80 22.62 20.63
C VAL A 130 -19.66 21.33 21.47
N GLU A 131 -19.48 21.45 22.79
CA GLU A 131 -19.45 20.30 23.70
C GLU A 131 -20.81 19.58 23.76
N ASP A 132 -21.91 20.33 23.70
CA ASP A 132 -23.26 19.78 23.62
C ASP A 132 -23.47 19.05 22.30
N LEU A 133 -23.00 19.59 21.17
CA LEU A 133 -23.03 18.86 19.89
C LEU A 133 -22.20 17.58 19.96
N LYS A 134 -20.99 17.63 20.51
CA LYS A 134 -20.14 16.44 20.70
C LYS A 134 -20.87 15.36 21.49
N THR A 135 -21.54 15.76 22.57
CA THR A 135 -22.34 14.85 23.39
C THR A 135 -23.51 14.31 22.60
N ALA A 136 -24.25 15.16 21.89
CA ALA A 136 -25.39 14.78 21.08
C ALA A 136 -25.02 13.77 19.98
N LEU A 137 -23.93 13.99 19.25
CA LEU A 137 -23.43 13.06 18.23
C LEU A 137 -23.07 11.67 18.79
N ARG A 138 -22.77 11.58 20.10
CA ARG A 138 -22.46 10.32 20.77
C ARG A 138 -23.69 9.65 21.38
N THR A 139 -24.63 10.41 21.92
CA THR A 139 -25.71 9.88 22.77
C THR A 139 -27.10 9.92 22.14
N GLN A 140 -27.30 10.76 21.11
CA GLN A 140 -28.59 10.83 20.42
C GLN A 140 -28.76 9.62 19.47
N PRO A 141 -30.01 9.24 19.15
CA PRO A 141 -30.28 8.12 18.25
C PRO A 141 -29.70 8.35 16.84
N MET A 142 -29.47 7.27 16.09
CA MET A 142 -28.90 7.33 14.73
C MET A 142 -29.53 8.40 13.84
N ARG A 143 -30.85 8.59 13.89
CA ARG A 143 -31.54 9.61 13.10
C ARG A 143 -30.97 11.03 13.27
N PHE A 144 -30.43 11.36 14.45
CA PHE A 144 -29.76 12.64 14.68
C PHE A 144 -28.48 12.72 13.83
N VAL A 145 -27.68 11.65 13.84
CA VAL A 145 -26.45 11.54 13.06
C VAL A 145 -26.73 11.55 11.56
N THR A 146 -27.72 10.77 11.11
CA THR A 146 -28.15 10.75 9.70
C THR A 146 -28.60 12.15 9.25
N ARG A 147 -29.46 12.81 10.03
CA ARG A 147 -29.91 14.17 9.73
C ARG A 147 -28.76 15.18 9.75
N PHE A 148 -27.83 15.06 10.69
CA PHE A 148 -26.63 15.91 10.74
C PHE A 148 -25.77 15.75 9.47
N ILE A 149 -25.62 14.53 8.97
CA ILE A 149 -24.91 14.23 7.72
C ILE A 149 -25.65 14.81 6.51
N GLU A 150 -26.96 14.59 6.41
CA GLU A 150 -27.82 15.11 5.32
C GLU A 150 -27.78 16.65 5.22
N LEU A 151 -27.59 17.33 6.35
CA LEU A 151 -27.46 18.78 6.44
C LEU A 151 -26.02 19.28 6.27
N GLU A 152 -25.12 18.46 5.73
CA GLU A 152 -23.71 18.78 5.54
C GLU A 152 -22.98 19.21 6.83
N GLY A 153 -23.42 18.69 7.98
CA GLY A 153 -22.86 19.04 9.29
C GLY A 153 -21.36 18.73 9.41
N LEU A 154 -20.87 17.68 8.75
CA LEU A 154 -19.43 17.42 8.68
C LEU A 154 -18.68 18.55 7.95
N THR A 155 -19.21 19.00 6.81
CA THR A 155 -18.62 20.11 6.04
C THR A 155 -18.58 21.39 6.87
N CYS A 156 -19.64 21.65 7.64
CA CYS A 156 -19.70 22.75 8.61
C CYS A 156 -18.56 22.68 9.63
N LEU A 157 -18.34 21.51 10.27
CA LEU A 157 -17.23 21.31 11.21
C LEU A 157 -15.86 21.51 10.54
N LEU A 158 -15.64 20.95 9.34
CA LEU A 158 -14.37 21.06 8.62
C LEU A 158 -14.08 22.50 8.19
N ASN A 159 -15.11 23.23 7.73
CA ASN A 159 -14.95 24.65 7.37
C ASN A 159 -14.58 25.49 8.59
N PHE A 160 -15.19 25.21 9.74
CA PHE A 160 -14.83 25.91 10.97
C PHE A 160 -13.37 25.63 11.36
N LEU A 161 -12.90 24.39 11.28
CA LEU A 161 -11.49 24.05 11.52
C LEU A 161 -10.53 24.81 10.59
N ARG A 162 -10.89 24.99 9.31
CA ARG A 162 -10.05 25.71 8.33
C ARG A 162 -10.01 27.22 8.57
N SER A 163 -11.08 27.82 9.09
CA SER A 163 -11.20 29.27 9.26
C SER A 163 -10.75 29.77 10.63
N MET A 164 -10.34 28.90 11.55
CA MET A 164 -10.02 29.30 12.91
C MET A 164 -8.89 30.33 12.96
N ASP A 165 -9.13 31.39 13.73
CA ASP A 165 -8.09 32.30 14.16
C ASP A 165 -7.20 31.66 15.24
N HIS A 166 -6.08 32.30 15.55
CA HIS A 166 -5.11 31.74 16.50
C HIS A 166 -5.71 31.52 17.90
N ALA A 167 -6.54 32.44 18.39
CA ALA A 167 -7.15 32.32 19.71
C ALA A 167 -8.11 31.13 19.79
N THR A 168 -8.96 30.93 18.78
CA THR A 168 -9.86 29.76 18.75
C THR A 168 -9.06 28.46 18.59
N CYS A 169 -8.02 28.45 17.76
CA CYS A 169 -7.18 27.27 17.53
C CYS A 169 -6.53 26.75 18.82
N GLU A 170 -6.12 27.65 19.73
CA GLU A 170 -5.54 27.28 21.02
C GLU A 170 -6.57 27.07 22.14
N SER A 171 -7.85 27.34 21.86
CA SER A 171 -8.94 27.22 22.83
C SER A 171 -9.50 25.80 22.96
N ARG A 172 -10.39 25.59 23.93
CA ARG A 172 -11.15 24.34 24.10
C ARG A 172 -12.09 24.07 22.94
N ILE A 173 -12.59 25.11 22.25
CA ILE A 173 -13.51 24.98 21.12
C ILE A 173 -12.90 24.07 20.04
N HIS A 174 -11.61 24.24 19.74
CA HIS A 174 -10.90 23.39 18.79
C HIS A 174 -10.87 21.92 19.25
N THR A 175 -10.58 21.66 20.52
CA THR A 175 -10.63 20.31 21.10
C THR A 175 -12.03 19.71 20.98
N SER A 176 -13.07 20.49 21.27
CA SER A 176 -14.48 20.09 21.21
C SER A 176 -14.92 19.76 19.78
N LEU A 177 -14.49 20.54 18.78
CA LEU A 177 -14.74 20.28 17.36
C LEU A 177 -14.13 18.97 16.88
N ILE A 178 -12.86 18.71 17.23
CA ILE A 178 -12.22 17.41 16.96
C ILE A 178 -12.98 16.29 17.69
N GLY A 179 -13.47 16.55 18.90
CA GLY A 179 -14.36 15.66 19.64
C GLY A 179 -15.66 15.33 18.89
N CYS A 180 -16.31 16.31 18.25
CA CYS A 180 -17.49 16.08 17.41
C CYS A 180 -17.18 15.13 16.26
N ILE A 181 -16.07 15.34 15.55
CA ILE A 181 -15.64 14.47 14.46
C ILE A 181 -15.33 13.06 14.99
N LYS A 182 -14.64 12.95 16.13
CA LYS A 182 -14.36 11.65 16.78
C LYS A 182 -15.67 10.92 17.12
N ALA A 183 -16.65 11.62 17.69
CA ALA A 183 -17.96 11.05 18.00
C ALA A 183 -18.68 10.55 16.74
N LEU A 184 -18.66 11.34 15.66
CA LEU A 184 -19.23 10.96 14.36
C LEU A 184 -18.56 9.69 13.79
N MET A 185 -17.25 9.54 13.94
CA MET A 185 -16.49 8.39 13.45
C MET A 185 -16.69 7.10 14.25
N ASN A 186 -17.19 7.20 15.47
CA ASN A 186 -17.58 6.02 16.26
C ASN A 186 -18.82 5.33 15.68
N ASN A 187 -19.52 5.99 14.76
CA ASN A 187 -20.66 5.45 14.04
C ASN A 187 -20.27 4.96 12.63
N SER A 188 -20.84 3.86 12.15
CA SER A 188 -20.53 3.27 10.86
C SER A 188 -20.86 4.21 9.69
N GLN A 189 -22.03 4.87 9.72
CA GLN A 189 -22.45 5.85 8.70
C GLN A 189 -21.58 7.11 8.76
N GLY A 190 -21.36 7.64 9.96
CA GLY A 190 -20.50 8.81 10.16
C GLY A 190 -19.05 8.57 9.71
N ARG A 191 -18.48 7.40 10.04
CA ARG A 191 -17.16 6.97 9.57
C ARG A 191 -17.08 6.88 8.05
N ALA A 192 -18.07 6.24 7.41
CA ALA A 192 -18.12 6.14 5.95
C ALA A 192 -18.17 7.53 5.31
N HIS A 193 -18.98 8.44 5.86
CA HIS A 193 -19.11 9.81 5.36
C HIS A 193 -17.81 10.62 5.55
N VAL A 194 -17.15 10.53 6.71
CA VAL A 194 -15.85 11.19 6.95
C VAL A 194 -14.78 10.69 5.98
N LEU A 195 -14.75 9.38 5.71
CA LEU A 195 -13.82 8.83 4.74
C LEU A 195 -14.18 9.24 3.31
N ALA A 196 -15.45 9.35 2.95
CA ALA A 196 -15.87 9.76 1.61
C ALA A 196 -15.59 11.24 1.32
N GLN A 197 -15.64 12.11 2.35
CA GLN A 197 -15.45 13.54 2.20
C GLN A 197 -14.02 13.90 1.77
N PRO A 198 -13.83 14.62 0.65
CA PRO A 198 -12.51 15.06 0.21
C PRO A 198 -11.81 15.93 1.26
N GLU A 199 -10.51 15.71 1.45
CA GLU A 199 -9.65 16.48 2.36
C GLU A 199 -10.07 16.48 3.84
N ALA A 200 -11.08 15.70 4.25
CA ALA A 200 -11.51 15.65 5.65
C ALA A 200 -10.36 15.22 6.56
N ILE A 201 -9.70 14.11 6.23
CA ILE A 201 -8.53 13.60 6.98
C ILE A 201 -7.37 14.61 6.95
N SER A 202 -7.11 15.25 5.80
CA SER A 202 -6.08 16.30 5.67
C SER A 202 -6.37 17.51 6.55
N THR A 203 -7.64 17.91 6.67
CA THR A 203 -8.08 19.04 7.50
C THR A 203 -7.98 18.70 8.99
N ILE A 204 -8.34 17.47 9.38
CA ILE A 204 -8.13 16.96 10.75
C ILE A 204 -6.64 16.92 11.10
N ALA A 205 -5.77 16.52 10.16
CA ALA A 205 -4.32 16.49 10.40
C ALA A 205 -3.72 17.90 10.60
N GLN A 206 -4.26 18.94 9.98
CA GLN A 206 -3.80 20.34 10.19
C GLN A 206 -3.92 20.78 11.65
N SER A 207 -4.88 20.22 12.39
CA SER A 207 -5.06 20.47 13.81
C SER A 207 -3.88 20.00 14.69
N LEU A 208 -2.91 19.25 14.15
CA LEU A 208 -1.64 18.93 14.85
C LEU A 208 -0.77 20.17 15.10
N ARG A 209 -1.03 21.31 14.41
CA ARG A 209 -0.25 22.56 14.55
C ARG A 209 -0.49 23.30 15.86
N THR A 210 -1.61 23.07 16.54
CA THR A 210 -1.92 23.74 17.83
C THR A 210 -0.90 23.40 18.90
N GLU A 211 -0.75 24.20 19.97
CA GLU A 211 0.06 23.81 21.14
C GLU A 211 -0.73 22.98 22.16
N ASN A 212 -2.06 22.89 22.02
CA ASN A 212 -2.92 22.14 22.92
C ASN A 212 -2.75 20.61 22.77
N SER A 213 -2.10 20.00 23.76
CA SER A 213 -1.81 18.55 23.80
C SER A 213 -3.06 17.68 23.73
N LYS A 214 -4.20 18.10 24.30
CA LYS A 214 -5.45 17.34 24.27
C LYS A 214 -6.03 17.28 22.86
N THR A 215 -5.95 18.39 22.12
CA THR A 215 -6.34 18.41 20.70
C THR A 215 -5.44 17.49 19.89
N LYS A 216 -4.11 17.57 20.06
CA LYS A 216 -3.16 16.67 19.37
C LYS A 216 -3.46 15.19 19.64
N VAL A 217 -3.70 14.82 20.90
CA VAL A 217 -4.08 13.46 21.28
C VAL A 217 -5.34 13.01 20.53
N ALA A 218 -6.40 13.82 20.54
CA ALA A 218 -7.65 13.48 19.87
C ALA A 218 -7.48 13.32 18.35
N VAL A 219 -6.66 14.16 17.73
CA VAL A 219 -6.32 14.05 16.30
C VAL A 219 -5.55 12.75 16.02
N LEU A 220 -4.53 12.42 16.82
CA LEU A 220 -3.73 11.21 16.65
C LEU A 220 -4.54 9.93 16.86
N GLU A 221 -5.49 9.93 17.80
CA GLU A 221 -6.43 8.83 17.99
C GLU A 221 -7.33 8.63 16.77
N ILE A 222 -7.82 9.72 16.17
CA ILE A 222 -8.59 9.65 14.92
C ILE A 222 -7.72 9.07 13.79
N LEU A 223 -6.54 9.65 13.55
CA LEU A 223 -5.67 9.23 12.45
C LEU A 223 -5.21 7.78 12.62
N GLY A 224 -4.86 7.38 13.85
CA GLY A 224 -4.50 6.00 14.19
C GLY A 224 -5.66 5.03 13.95
N ALA A 225 -6.89 5.40 14.31
CA ALA A 225 -8.07 4.59 14.01
C ALA A 225 -8.33 4.46 12.51
N VAL A 226 -8.16 5.54 11.75
CA VAL A 226 -8.34 5.56 10.29
C VAL A 226 -7.35 4.62 9.60
N CYS A 227 -6.11 4.50 10.11
CA CYS A 227 -5.15 3.52 9.60
C CYS A 227 -5.67 2.08 9.63
N LEU A 228 -6.55 1.73 10.57
CA LEU A 228 -7.08 0.36 10.73
C LEU A 228 -8.30 0.06 9.83
N VAL A 229 -8.82 1.06 9.11
CA VAL A 229 -10.02 0.92 8.28
C VAL A 229 -9.62 0.73 6.80
N PRO A 230 -10.32 -0.11 6.02
CA PRO A 230 -10.01 -0.32 4.60
C PRO A 230 -9.90 0.99 3.81
N GLY A 231 -8.75 1.20 3.16
CA GLY A 231 -8.45 2.41 2.38
C GLY A 231 -8.16 3.67 3.21
N GLY A 232 -8.32 3.62 4.54
CA GLY A 232 -8.05 4.75 5.43
C GLY A 232 -6.55 5.01 5.62
N HIS A 233 -5.74 3.95 5.73
CA HIS A 233 -4.28 4.05 5.88
C HIS A 233 -3.61 4.93 4.82
N LYS A 234 -3.91 4.71 3.52
CA LYS A 234 -3.41 5.54 2.42
C LYS A 234 -3.85 7.00 2.54
N LYS A 235 -5.08 7.26 3.01
CA LYS A 235 -5.58 8.62 3.25
C LYS A 235 -4.84 9.33 4.38
N VAL A 236 -4.41 8.60 5.41
CA VAL A 236 -3.59 9.15 6.49
C VAL A 236 -2.22 9.55 5.97
N LEU A 237 -1.55 8.71 5.17
CA LEU A 237 -0.26 9.06 4.56
C LEU A 237 -0.37 10.29 3.64
N GLN A 238 -1.46 10.40 2.88
CA GLN A 238 -1.79 11.60 2.08
C GLN A 238 -2.00 12.83 2.95
N ALA A 239 -2.74 12.70 4.04
CA ALA A 239 -2.98 13.79 4.99
C ALA A 239 -1.68 14.26 5.63
N MET A 240 -0.75 13.36 5.96
CA MET A 240 0.56 13.74 6.51
C MET A 240 1.47 14.42 5.48
N LEU A 241 1.43 14.04 4.20
CA LEU A 241 2.10 14.81 3.14
C LEU A 241 1.47 16.20 2.95
N HIS A 242 0.13 16.30 3.00
CA HIS A 242 -0.54 17.59 2.96
C HIS A 242 -0.12 18.45 4.18
N TYR A 243 -0.08 17.83 5.36
CA TYR A 243 0.38 18.48 6.59
C TYR A 243 1.83 18.98 6.48
N GLN A 244 2.72 18.23 5.83
CA GLN A 244 4.09 18.66 5.56
C GLN A 244 4.13 20.03 4.86
N VAL A 245 3.34 20.18 3.79
CA VAL A 245 3.27 21.44 3.03
C VAL A 245 2.64 22.54 3.88
N TYR A 246 1.54 22.23 4.56
CA TYR A 246 0.80 23.18 5.41
C TYR A 246 1.63 23.72 6.57
N ALA A 247 2.38 22.85 7.26
CA ALA A 247 3.23 23.21 8.39
C ALA A 247 4.64 23.67 7.98
N ALA A 248 4.92 23.72 6.66
CA ALA A 248 6.24 24.03 6.11
C ALA A 248 7.36 23.13 6.68
N GLU A 249 7.05 21.85 6.89
CA GLU A 249 8.01 20.87 7.39
C GLU A 249 8.89 20.31 6.28
N ARG A 250 10.13 19.97 6.64
CA ARG A 250 11.06 19.35 5.68
C ARG A 250 10.58 17.95 5.27
N THR A 251 9.93 17.24 6.18
CA THR A 251 9.42 15.87 6.00
C THR A 251 8.14 15.69 6.80
N ARG A 252 7.18 14.89 6.30
CA ARG A 252 5.82 14.73 6.84
C ARG A 252 5.65 14.32 8.31
N PHE A 253 6.69 13.80 8.97
CA PHE A 253 6.62 13.37 10.37
C PHE A 253 7.49 14.21 11.31
N GLN A 254 7.98 15.37 10.85
CA GLN A 254 8.97 16.14 11.61
C GLN A 254 8.40 16.70 12.92
N THR A 255 7.26 17.40 12.88
CA THR A 255 6.65 17.94 14.12
C THR A 255 6.23 16.83 15.07
N LEU A 256 5.73 15.71 14.55
CA LEU A 256 5.34 14.57 15.36
C LEU A 256 6.52 14.05 16.21
N LEU A 257 7.70 13.95 15.61
CA LEU A 257 8.91 13.48 16.31
C LEU A 257 9.46 14.55 17.27
N ASN A 258 9.37 15.83 16.90
CA ASN A 258 9.72 16.92 17.81
C ASN A 258 8.85 16.90 19.07
N GLU A 259 7.54 16.68 18.94
CA GLU A 259 6.62 16.55 20.08
C GLU A 259 6.90 15.29 20.92
N LEU A 260 7.36 14.22 20.28
CA LEU A 260 7.77 13.00 20.97
C LEU A 260 9.03 13.21 21.82
N ASP A 261 9.96 14.09 21.44
CA ASP A 261 11.16 14.41 22.23
C ASP A 261 10.94 15.57 23.22
N ARG A 262 10.05 16.51 22.90
CA ARG A 262 9.79 17.72 23.70
C ARG A 262 9.32 17.39 25.11
N SER A 263 9.86 18.10 26.11
CA SER A 263 9.36 18.08 27.49
C SER A 263 8.29 19.16 27.67
N LEU A 264 7.13 18.79 28.20
CA LEU A 264 6.00 19.70 28.43
C LEU A 264 5.91 20.16 29.89
N GLY A 265 6.72 19.57 30.78
CA GLY A 265 6.80 19.92 32.20
C GLY A 265 5.63 19.42 33.05
N ARG A 266 4.51 19.04 32.43
CA ARG A 266 3.37 18.38 33.06
C ARG A 266 3.34 16.90 32.70
N TYR A 267 3.83 16.06 33.62
CA TYR A 267 3.99 14.62 33.38
C TYR A 267 2.76 13.93 32.77
N ARG A 268 1.55 14.18 33.28
CA ARG A 268 0.32 13.54 32.77
C ARG A 268 0.02 13.89 31.31
N ASP A 269 0.03 15.17 30.96
CA ASP A 269 -0.26 15.63 29.60
C ASP A 269 0.84 15.18 28.64
N GLU A 270 2.08 15.16 29.13
CA GLU A 270 3.25 14.70 28.41
C GLU A 270 3.17 13.22 28.04
N VAL A 271 2.91 12.35 29.01
CA VAL A 271 2.82 10.91 28.78
C VAL A 271 1.64 10.56 27.89
N ASN A 272 0.48 11.22 28.05
CA ASN A 272 -0.68 11.00 27.19
C ASN A 272 -0.37 11.33 25.72
N LEU A 273 0.26 12.48 25.45
CA LEU A 273 0.65 12.86 24.09
C LEU A 273 1.67 11.88 23.50
N LYS A 274 2.73 11.55 24.25
CA LYS A 274 3.78 10.61 23.80
C LYS A 274 3.23 9.22 23.53
N THR A 275 2.29 8.75 24.36
CA THR A 275 1.57 7.49 24.15
C THR A 275 0.72 7.53 22.87
N ALA A 276 -0.03 8.61 22.65
CA ALA A 276 -0.83 8.78 21.44
C ALA A 276 0.05 8.83 20.17
N ILE A 277 1.19 9.51 20.22
CA ILE A 277 2.16 9.56 19.11
C ILE A 277 2.72 8.17 18.82
N MET A 278 3.18 7.43 19.84
CA MET A 278 3.70 6.08 19.64
C MET A 278 2.64 5.10 19.14
N SER A 279 1.40 5.21 19.64
CA SER A 279 0.26 4.45 19.14
C SER A 279 0.00 4.75 17.65
N PHE A 280 0.00 6.02 17.26
CA PHE A 280 -0.15 6.44 15.87
C PHE A 280 1.00 5.94 14.97
N ILE A 281 2.26 6.06 15.39
CA ILE A 281 3.42 5.54 14.65
C ILE A 281 3.28 4.03 14.42
N ASN A 282 2.89 3.29 15.45
CA ASN A 282 2.65 1.85 15.34
C ASN A 282 1.49 1.52 14.39
N ALA A 283 0.42 2.29 14.39
CA ALA A 283 -0.70 2.13 13.45
C ALA A 283 -0.25 2.41 12.00
N VAL A 284 0.50 3.49 11.77
CA VAL A 284 1.00 3.86 10.43
C VAL A 284 1.96 2.81 9.89
N LEU A 285 2.83 2.24 10.72
CA LEU A 285 3.80 1.23 10.29
C LEU A 285 3.16 -0.14 10.02
N ASN A 286 2.18 -0.55 10.83
CA ASN A 286 1.75 -1.95 10.87
C ASN A 286 0.35 -2.20 10.30
N ALA A 287 -0.43 -1.17 10.02
CA ALA A 287 -1.75 -1.32 9.40
C ALA A 287 -1.69 -1.14 7.88
N GLY A 288 -2.78 -1.50 7.20
CA GLY A 288 -2.92 -1.30 5.76
C GLY A 288 -1.86 -2.08 4.98
N ALA A 289 -1.10 -1.39 4.12
CA ALA A 289 -0.02 -2.03 3.36
C ALA A 289 1.08 -2.61 4.27
N GLY A 290 1.25 -2.06 5.47
CA GLY A 290 2.22 -2.54 6.46
C GLY A 290 1.91 -3.91 7.04
N GLU A 291 0.70 -4.46 6.87
CA GLU A 291 0.35 -5.78 7.41
C GLU A 291 1.17 -6.89 6.72
N ASP A 292 1.23 -6.84 5.39
CA ASP A 292 1.78 -7.93 4.57
C ASP A 292 3.05 -7.54 3.78
N ASN A 293 3.38 -6.25 3.66
CA ASN A 293 4.51 -5.78 2.85
C ASN A 293 5.70 -5.34 3.74
N LEU A 294 6.78 -6.13 3.74
CA LEU A 294 8.00 -5.83 4.50
C LEU A 294 8.69 -4.56 3.98
N GLU A 295 8.83 -4.44 2.67
CA GLU A 295 9.51 -3.32 1.99
C GLU A 295 8.86 -1.99 2.37
N PHE A 296 7.53 -1.98 2.42
CA PHE A 296 6.75 -0.84 2.86
C PHE A 296 7.01 -0.49 4.34
N ARG A 297 7.01 -1.48 5.23
CA ARG A 297 7.35 -1.25 6.66
C ARG A 297 8.77 -0.71 6.83
N LEU A 298 9.74 -1.28 6.12
CA LEU A 298 11.14 -0.84 6.15
C LEU A 298 11.28 0.60 5.65
N HIS A 299 10.61 0.95 4.54
CA HIS A 299 10.57 2.29 3.97
C HIS A 299 10.04 3.33 4.95
N LEU A 300 8.84 3.13 5.49
CA LEU A 300 8.26 4.07 6.45
C LEU A 300 9.08 4.14 7.75
N ARG A 301 9.59 3.01 8.25
CA ARG A 301 10.42 2.99 9.45
C ARG A 301 11.72 3.76 9.24
N TYR A 302 12.29 3.69 8.04
CA TYR A 302 13.50 4.43 7.70
C TYR A 302 13.28 5.95 7.82
N GLU A 303 12.11 6.49 7.44
CA GLU A 303 11.78 7.91 7.67
C GLU A 303 11.89 8.29 9.15
N PHE A 304 11.33 7.48 10.06
CA PHE A 304 11.40 7.71 11.50
C PHE A 304 12.82 7.57 12.07
N LEU A 305 13.58 6.58 11.58
CA LEU A 305 14.98 6.40 11.98
C LEU A 305 15.85 7.58 11.54
N MET A 306 15.62 8.12 10.34
CA MET A 306 16.31 9.31 9.83
C MET A 306 15.94 10.60 10.57
N LEU A 307 14.74 10.66 11.14
CA LEU A 307 14.33 11.71 12.08
C LEU A 307 14.90 11.53 13.49
N GLY A 308 15.63 10.44 13.77
CA GLY A 308 16.28 10.21 15.06
C GLY A 308 15.36 9.65 16.13
N ILE A 309 14.37 8.83 15.77
CA ILE A 309 13.43 8.24 16.76
C ILE A 309 14.13 7.38 17.83
N GLN A 310 15.25 6.71 17.53
CA GLN A 310 15.88 5.77 18.47
C GLN A 310 16.35 6.45 19.78
N PRO A 311 17.19 7.51 19.74
CA PRO A 311 17.53 8.24 20.96
C PRO A 311 16.32 8.76 21.73
N VAL A 312 15.22 9.09 21.04
CA VAL A 312 13.98 9.54 21.69
C VAL A 312 13.33 8.37 22.44
N ILE A 313 13.19 7.20 21.81
CA ILE A 313 12.68 5.97 22.47
C ILE A 313 13.48 5.65 23.73
N ASP A 314 14.81 5.72 23.67
CA ASP A 314 15.68 5.44 24.82
C ASP A 314 15.40 6.41 26.00
N LYS A 315 15.06 7.68 25.72
CA LYS A 315 14.62 8.63 26.75
C LYS A 315 13.22 8.30 27.27
N LEU A 316 12.28 7.93 26.40
CA LEU A 316 10.89 7.62 26.77
C LEU A 316 10.76 6.45 27.74
N ARG A 317 11.70 5.50 27.71
CA ARG A 317 11.79 4.39 28.68
C ARG A 317 11.96 4.86 30.12
N GLN A 318 12.38 6.11 30.34
CA GLN A 318 12.57 6.69 31.67
C GLN A 318 11.27 7.28 32.25
N HIS A 319 10.18 7.34 31.47
CA HIS A 319 8.92 7.94 31.90
C HIS A 319 8.07 7.02 32.80
N GLU A 320 8.49 5.76 33.05
CA GLU A 320 7.82 4.79 33.95
C GLU A 320 6.31 4.62 33.67
N ASN A 321 5.91 4.54 32.40
CA ASN A 321 4.51 4.36 32.01
C ASN A 321 4.28 3.05 31.26
N ALA A 322 3.56 2.13 31.90
CA ALA A 322 3.31 0.79 31.36
C ALA A 322 2.54 0.76 30.03
N ILE A 323 1.74 1.78 29.71
CA ILE A 323 1.01 1.84 28.43
C ILE A 323 1.97 2.30 27.32
N LEU A 324 2.75 3.35 27.59
CA LEU A 324 3.79 3.81 26.68
C LEU A 324 4.81 2.70 26.42
N ASP A 325 5.30 2.04 27.46
CA ASP A 325 6.28 0.95 27.36
C ASP A 325 5.79 -0.17 26.45
N LYS A 326 4.50 -0.55 26.51
CA LYS A 326 3.92 -1.52 25.58
C LYS A 326 4.02 -1.09 24.12
N HIS A 327 3.82 0.20 23.83
CA HIS A 327 3.96 0.71 22.47
C HIS A 327 5.43 0.78 22.01
N LEU A 328 6.36 1.06 22.93
CA LEU A 328 7.80 1.02 22.65
C LEU A 328 8.27 -0.41 22.39
N ASP A 329 7.86 -1.36 23.24
CA ASP A 329 8.14 -2.79 23.08
C ASP A 329 7.60 -3.32 21.76
N PHE A 330 6.37 -2.95 21.40
CA PHE A 330 5.77 -3.36 20.14
C PHE A 330 6.55 -2.81 18.93
N PHE A 331 6.96 -1.54 18.97
CA PHE A 331 7.77 -0.94 17.92
C PHE A 331 9.11 -1.68 17.74
N GLU A 332 9.82 -1.96 18.84
CA GLU A 332 11.11 -2.65 18.83
C GLU A 332 10.98 -4.12 18.41
N MET A 333 9.95 -4.82 18.89
CA MET A 333 9.66 -6.21 18.51
C MET A 333 9.47 -6.33 17.00
N VAL A 334 8.55 -5.54 16.42
CA VAL A 334 8.29 -5.55 14.97
C VAL A 334 9.54 -5.14 14.19
N ARG A 335 10.27 -4.12 14.65
CA ARG A 335 11.52 -3.72 14.00
C ARG A 335 12.54 -4.86 13.96
N ASN A 336 12.76 -5.54 15.07
CA ASN A 336 13.70 -6.65 15.14
C ASN A 336 13.26 -7.82 14.24
N GLU A 337 11.96 -8.09 14.15
CA GLU A 337 11.41 -9.08 13.22
C GLU A 337 11.66 -8.71 11.76
N ASP A 338 11.43 -7.44 11.39
CA ASP A 338 11.65 -6.92 10.04
C ASP A 338 13.14 -6.92 9.66
N ASP A 339 14.02 -6.50 10.57
CA ASP A 339 15.48 -6.51 10.37
C ASP A 339 15.99 -7.94 10.19
N LEU A 340 15.49 -8.90 10.97
CA LEU A 340 15.82 -10.31 10.85
C LEU A 340 15.30 -10.90 9.53
N GLU A 341 14.10 -10.53 9.10
CA GLU A 341 13.56 -10.97 7.81
C GLU A 341 14.39 -10.44 6.64
N LEU A 342 14.79 -9.17 6.66
CA LEU A 342 15.69 -8.60 5.67
C LEU A 342 17.04 -9.32 5.68
N ALA A 343 17.62 -9.55 6.85
CA ALA A 343 18.92 -10.23 6.99
C ALA A 343 18.91 -11.65 6.43
N ARG A 344 17.81 -12.41 6.62
CA ARG A 344 17.64 -13.74 6.05
C ARG A 344 17.70 -13.75 4.51
N ARG A 345 17.26 -12.69 3.82
CA ARG A 345 17.36 -12.60 2.34
C ARG A 345 18.82 -12.60 1.85
N PHE A 346 19.74 -12.19 2.71
CA PHE A 346 21.17 -12.16 2.45
C PHE A 346 21.96 -13.27 3.14
N ASP A 347 21.29 -14.25 3.75
CA ASP A 347 21.91 -15.32 4.54
C ASP A 347 22.76 -14.76 5.69
N MET A 348 22.29 -13.68 6.32
CA MET A 348 22.93 -12.99 7.43
C MET A 348 22.08 -13.01 8.69
N VAL A 349 22.73 -12.77 9.83
CA VAL A 349 22.07 -12.57 11.13
C VAL A 349 21.61 -11.12 11.30
N HIS A 350 22.39 -10.17 10.78
CA HIS A 350 22.12 -8.74 10.88
C HIS A 350 22.68 -8.01 9.65
N ILE A 351 22.02 -6.92 9.26
CA ILE A 351 22.46 -6.00 8.22
C ILE A 351 22.52 -4.60 8.81
N ASP A 352 23.69 -3.98 8.77
CA ASP A 352 23.85 -2.58 9.15
C ASP A 352 23.40 -1.66 8.01
N THR A 353 22.16 -1.20 8.09
CA THR A 353 21.57 -0.25 7.13
C THR A 353 22.07 1.18 7.29
N LYS A 354 22.98 1.44 8.24
CA LYS A 354 23.63 2.75 8.42
C LYS A 354 24.99 2.85 7.75
N SER A 355 25.58 1.73 7.33
CA SER A 355 26.87 1.68 6.66
C SER A 355 26.74 1.47 5.16
N ALA A 356 27.00 2.53 4.38
CA ALA A 356 27.00 2.46 2.92
C ALA A 356 27.96 1.38 2.39
N SER A 357 29.14 1.23 3.00
CA SER A 357 30.12 0.21 2.63
C SER A 357 29.59 -1.21 2.86
N GLN A 358 28.99 -1.49 4.02
CA GLN A 358 28.43 -2.82 4.29
C GLN A 358 27.25 -3.13 3.37
N MET A 359 26.31 -2.19 3.18
CA MET A 359 25.20 -2.37 2.23
C MET A 359 25.71 -2.66 0.82
N PHE A 360 26.73 -1.94 0.37
CA PHE A 360 27.36 -2.17 -0.93
C PHE A 360 27.99 -3.56 -1.04
N GLU A 361 28.75 -4.02 -0.03
CA GLU A 361 29.35 -5.36 -0.07
C GLU A 361 28.31 -6.47 -0.19
N LEU A 362 27.16 -6.33 0.47
CA LEU A 362 26.07 -7.31 0.37
C LEU A 362 25.43 -7.35 -1.02
N ILE A 363 25.15 -6.17 -1.58
CA ILE A 363 24.62 -6.05 -2.94
C ILE A 363 25.63 -6.61 -3.94
N HIS A 364 26.91 -6.26 -3.79
CA HIS A 364 28.01 -6.75 -4.62
C HIS A 364 28.12 -8.27 -4.57
N LYS A 365 28.14 -8.87 -3.37
CA LYS A 365 28.22 -10.31 -3.17
C LYS A 365 27.05 -11.06 -3.84
N LYS A 366 25.83 -10.54 -3.76
CA LYS A 366 24.65 -11.16 -4.40
C LYS A 366 24.63 -10.99 -5.91
N LEU A 367 25.17 -9.89 -6.45
CA LEU A 367 25.11 -9.60 -7.89
C LEU A 367 26.35 -10.02 -8.69
N LYS A 368 27.53 -10.15 -8.09
CA LYS A 368 28.82 -10.35 -8.79
C LYS A 368 28.83 -11.45 -9.86
N TYR A 369 28.07 -12.52 -9.67
CA TYR A 369 28.01 -13.68 -10.56
C TYR A 369 26.68 -13.81 -11.30
N THR A 370 25.95 -12.70 -11.49
CA THR A 370 24.67 -12.66 -12.21
C THR A 370 24.75 -11.73 -13.43
N GLU A 371 23.80 -11.87 -14.36
CA GLU A 371 23.67 -11.00 -15.53
C GLU A 371 23.33 -9.54 -15.18
N ALA A 372 22.92 -9.28 -13.93
CA ALA A 372 22.65 -7.93 -13.43
C ALA A 372 23.91 -7.18 -12.96
N TYR A 373 25.07 -7.85 -12.83
CA TYR A 373 26.31 -7.20 -12.39
C TYR A 373 26.77 -6.04 -13.29
N PRO A 374 26.74 -6.15 -14.64
CA PRO A 374 27.06 -5.02 -15.50
C PRO A 374 26.09 -3.84 -15.32
N CYS A 375 24.82 -4.10 -15.00
CA CYS A 375 23.85 -3.04 -14.68
C CYS A 375 24.25 -2.31 -13.39
N LEU A 376 24.66 -3.03 -12.33
CA LEU A 376 25.17 -2.42 -11.10
C LEU A 376 26.39 -1.52 -11.39
N LEU A 377 27.36 -2.01 -12.15
CA LEU A 377 28.54 -1.21 -12.53
C LEU A 377 28.16 0.03 -13.32
N SER A 378 27.21 -0.09 -14.26
CA SER A 378 26.69 1.05 -15.01
C SER A 378 26.04 2.08 -14.09
N VAL A 379 25.20 1.65 -13.15
CA VAL A 379 24.56 2.56 -12.17
C VAL A 379 25.62 3.30 -11.35
N LEU A 380 26.63 2.61 -10.81
CA LEU A 380 27.72 3.24 -10.05
C LEU A 380 28.55 4.20 -10.91
N HIS A 381 28.81 3.85 -12.17
CA HIS A 381 29.51 4.72 -13.12
C HIS A 381 28.75 6.04 -13.33
N HIS A 382 27.43 5.98 -13.53
CA HIS A 382 26.61 7.19 -13.65
C HIS A 382 26.55 7.97 -12.33
N CYS A 383 26.49 7.29 -11.18
CA CYS A 383 26.58 7.95 -9.87
C CYS A 383 27.88 8.75 -9.71
N LEU A 384 29.02 8.24 -10.23
CA LEU A 384 30.29 8.97 -10.25
C LEU A 384 30.30 10.19 -11.17
N GLN A 385 29.49 10.18 -12.24
CA GLN A 385 29.38 11.30 -13.19
C GLN A 385 28.46 12.42 -12.71
N MET A 386 27.66 12.19 -11.67
CA MET A 386 26.74 13.18 -11.12
C MET A 386 27.48 14.47 -10.75
N PRO A 387 26.95 15.66 -11.09
CA PRO A 387 27.64 16.91 -10.87
C PRO A 387 27.81 17.22 -9.38
N TYR A 388 29.06 17.32 -8.91
CA TYR A 388 29.41 17.73 -7.54
C TYR A 388 29.54 19.26 -7.38
N LYS A 389 29.23 20.03 -8.44
CA LYS A 389 29.37 21.49 -8.41
C LYS A 389 28.27 22.10 -7.53
N ARG A 390 28.62 23.15 -6.78
CA ARG A 390 27.71 23.90 -5.89
C ARG A 390 26.57 24.64 -6.61
N ASN A 391 26.55 24.65 -7.93
CA ASN A 391 25.46 25.26 -8.69
C ASN A 391 24.21 24.36 -8.51
N GLY A 392 23.12 24.95 -8.02
CA GLY A 392 21.95 24.25 -7.50
C GLY A 392 21.43 23.14 -8.43
N GLY A 393 20.96 22.04 -7.83
CA GLY A 393 20.39 20.89 -8.54
C GLY A 393 20.97 19.54 -8.15
N TYR A 394 22.21 19.47 -7.63
CA TYR A 394 22.85 18.19 -7.30
C TYR A 394 22.01 17.35 -6.32
N PHE A 395 21.49 17.99 -5.26
CA PHE A 395 20.68 17.33 -4.25
C PHE A 395 19.38 16.79 -4.85
N GLN A 396 18.71 17.59 -5.70
CA GLN A 396 17.47 17.20 -6.37
C GLN A 396 17.66 16.00 -7.30
N GLN A 397 18.83 15.86 -7.94
CA GLN A 397 19.11 14.71 -8.79
C GLN A 397 19.30 13.42 -7.96
N TRP A 398 19.96 13.51 -6.81
CA TRP A 398 20.04 12.37 -5.87
C TRP A 398 18.67 12.02 -5.28
N GLN A 399 17.85 13.02 -4.97
CA GLN A 399 16.46 12.79 -4.55
C GLN A 399 15.62 12.13 -5.65
N LEU A 400 15.84 12.48 -6.92
CA LEU A 400 15.15 11.83 -8.03
C LEU A 400 15.56 10.36 -8.13
N LEU A 401 16.86 10.06 -8.04
CA LEU A 401 17.35 8.67 -8.05
C LEU A 401 16.73 7.86 -6.90
N ASP A 402 16.72 8.43 -5.69
CA ASP A 402 16.09 7.84 -4.50
C ASP A 402 14.60 7.55 -4.73
N ARG A 403 13.83 8.52 -5.27
CA ARG A 403 12.41 8.33 -5.60
C ARG A 403 12.17 7.25 -6.65
N ILE A 404 13.03 7.14 -7.67
CA ILE A 404 12.94 6.08 -8.69
C ILE A 404 13.20 4.71 -8.05
N LEU A 405 14.21 4.60 -7.19
CA LEU A 405 14.52 3.35 -6.48
C LEU A 405 13.39 2.95 -5.54
N GLN A 406 12.79 3.90 -4.82
CA GLN A 406 11.61 3.66 -3.99
C GLN A 406 10.45 3.11 -4.82
N GLN A 407 10.17 3.65 -6.02
CA GLN A 407 9.14 3.09 -6.90
C GLN A 407 9.43 1.65 -7.33
N ILE A 408 10.69 1.33 -7.64
CA ILE A 408 11.11 -0.02 -8.03
C ILE A 408 10.87 -1.03 -6.89
N VAL A 409 11.06 -0.60 -5.64
CA VAL A 409 10.99 -1.47 -4.46
C VAL A 409 9.57 -1.58 -3.88
N LEU A 410 8.78 -0.49 -3.90
CA LEU A 410 7.51 -0.42 -3.15
C LEU A 410 6.29 -0.88 -3.93
N GLN A 411 6.32 -0.84 -5.26
CA GLN A 411 5.15 -1.18 -6.07
C GLN A 411 4.73 -2.65 -5.90
N ASP A 412 3.42 -2.86 -5.74
CA ASP A 412 2.85 -4.21 -5.68
C ASP A 412 2.81 -4.90 -7.06
N GLU A 413 2.29 -6.13 -7.11
CA GLU A 413 2.15 -6.90 -8.35
C GLU A 413 1.24 -6.23 -9.41
N ARG A 414 0.46 -5.21 -9.03
CA ARG A 414 -0.39 -4.42 -9.92
C ARG A 414 0.31 -3.15 -10.40
N GLY A 415 1.53 -2.87 -9.90
CA GLY A 415 2.28 -1.65 -10.17
C GLY A 415 1.74 -0.44 -9.40
N VAL A 416 1.10 -0.66 -8.26
CA VAL A 416 0.53 0.39 -7.41
C VAL A 416 1.46 0.62 -6.23
N ASP A 417 1.82 1.87 -5.99
CA ASP A 417 2.53 2.27 -4.78
C ASP A 417 1.56 2.34 -3.58
N PRO A 418 1.81 1.54 -2.51
CA PRO A 418 1.03 1.58 -1.27
C PRO A 418 1.16 2.87 -0.47
N ASP A 419 2.29 3.60 -0.58
CA ASP A 419 2.44 4.96 -0.07
C ASP A 419 1.82 5.93 -1.08
N LEU A 420 2.64 6.78 -1.70
CA LEU A 420 2.25 7.76 -2.70
C LEU A 420 3.33 7.85 -3.76
N ALA A 421 2.94 7.54 -5.01
CA ALA A 421 3.83 7.57 -6.15
C ALA A 421 4.33 9.00 -6.40
N PRO A 422 5.60 9.33 -6.12
CA PRO A 422 6.15 10.66 -6.39
C PRO A 422 6.32 10.92 -7.89
N LEU A 423 6.25 9.85 -8.69
CA LEU A 423 6.39 9.84 -10.15
C LEU A 423 5.09 9.29 -10.75
N GLU A 424 4.23 10.19 -11.23
CA GLU A 424 3.02 9.79 -11.94
C GLU A 424 3.37 8.98 -13.19
N ASN A 425 2.56 7.97 -13.52
CA ASN A 425 2.72 7.08 -14.68
C ASN A 425 3.99 6.20 -14.71
N PHE A 426 4.72 6.09 -13.60
CA PHE A 426 5.85 5.17 -13.50
C PHE A 426 5.36 3.78 -13.05
N ASN A 427 5.06 2.88 -14.00
CA ASN A 427 4.63 1.50 -13.67
C ASN A 427 5.78 0.52 -13.91
N VAL A 428 6.40 0.04 -12.82
CA VAL A 428 7.60 -0.81 -12.86
C VAL A 428 7.33 -2.12 -13.60
N LYS A 429 6.17 -2.74 -13.36
CA LYS A 429 5.78 -3.99 -14.02
C LYS A 429 5.71 -3.84 -15.53
N ASN A 430 5.09 -2.77 -16.01
CA ASN A 430 4.98 -2.50 -17.45
C ASN A 430 6.36 -2.25 -18.07
N ILE A 431 7.22 -1.51 -17.37
CA ILE A 431 8.59 -1.22 -17.82
C ILE A 431 9.42 -2.52 -17.87
N VAL A 432 9.35 -3.36 -16.84
CA VAL A 432 10.04 -4.66 -16.79
C VAL A 432 9.56 -5.57 -17.91
N ASN A 433 8.24 -5.67 -18.13
CA ASN A 433 7.69 -6.48 -19.24
C ASN A 433 8.18 -5.98 -20.60
N MET A 434 8.28 -4.66 -20.80
CA MET A 434 8.83 -4.09 -22.02
C MET A 434 10.30 -4.49 -22.24
N LEU A 435 11.12 -4.43 -21.18
CA LEU A 435 12.54 -4.83 -21.24
C LEU A 435 12.72 -6.32 -21.50
N ILE A 436 11.89 -7.17 -20.90
CA ILE A 436 11.89 -8.61 -21.16
C ILE A 436 11.54 -8.89 -22.62
N ASN A 437 10.46 -8.28 -23.12
CA ASN A 437 10.04 -8.44 -24.51
C ASN A 437 11.11 -7.95 -25.50
N GLU A 438 11.79 -6.85 -25.20
CA GLU A 438 12.89 -6.35 -26.03
C GLU A 438 14.06 -7.35 -26.09
N ASN A 439 14.42 -7.95 -24.95
CA ASN A 439 15.43 -9.00 -24.88
C ASN A 439 15.01 -10.26 -25.64
N GLU A 440 13.76 -10.71 -25.52
CA GLU A 440 13.25 -11.85 -26.29
C GLU A 440 13.30 -11.56 -27.79
N VAL A 441 12.83 -10.39 -28.24
CA VAL A 441 12.89 -9.98 -29.64
C VAL A 441 14.32 -9.97 -30.16
N LYS A 442 15.27 -9.49 -29.35
CA LYS A 442 16.70 -9.51 -29.69
C LYS A 442 17.22 -10.94 -29.84
N GLN A 443 16.88 -11.85 -28.92
CA GLN A 443 17.26 -13.26 -29.01
C GLN A 443 16.69 -13.93 -30.27
N TRP A 444 15.41 -13.69 -30.59
CA TRP A 444 14.80 -14.20 -31.81
C TRP A 444 15.47 -13.67 -33.08
N ARG A 445 15.87 -12.40 -33.10
CA ARG A 445 16.63 -11.80 -34.21
C ARG A 445 18.01 -12.43 -34.37
N ASP A 446 18.74 -12.60 -33.27
CA ASP A 446 20.08 -13.21 -33.31
C ASP A 446 20.03 -14.67 -33.76
N GLN A 447 19.02 -15.43 -33.29
CA GLN A 447 18.79 -16.81 -33.71
C GLN A 447 18.41 -16.90 -35.21
N ALA A 448 17.56 -15.99 -35.69
CA ALA A 448 17.19 -15.92 -37.10
C ALA A 448 18.40 -15.60 -37.99
N GLU A 449 19.26 -14.66 -37.58
CA GLU A 449 20.47 -14.33 -38.34
C GLU A 449 21.48 -15.49 -38.33
N LYS A 450 21.57 -16.24 -37.23
CA LYS A 450 22.38 -17.47 -37.16
C LYS A 450 21.87 -18.53 -38.16
N PHE A 451 20.58 -18.83 -38.16
CA PHE A 451 20.00 -19.75 -39.13
C PHE A 451 20.17 -19.26 -40.58
N ARG A 452 20.08 -17.95 -40.81
CA ARG A 452 20.30 -17.37 -42.15
C ARG A 452 21.73 -17.58 -42.63
N LYS A 453 22.72 -17.39 -41.75
CA LYS A 453 24.14 -17.68 -42.05
C LYS A 453 24.38 -19.16 -42.32
N GLU A 454 23.88 -20.05 -41.47
CA GLU A 454 23.98 -21.50 -41.66
C GLU A 454 23.32 -21.95 -42.97
N HIS A 455 22.17 -21.37 -43.32
CA HIS A 455 21.49 -21.63 -44.59
C HIS A 455 22.32 -21.15 -45.79
N MET A 456 22.90 -19.95 -45.74
CA MET A 456 23.79 -19.45 -46.81
C MET A 456 25.02 -20.33 -46.99
N GLU A 457 25.62 -20.82 -45.89
CA GLU A 457 26.75 -21.76 -45.96
C GLU A 457 26.35 -23.12 -46.57
N LEU A 458 25.19 -23.65 -46.21
CA LEU A 458 24.64 -24.88 -46.77
C LEU A 458 24.34 -24.73 -48.27
N VAL A 459 23.72 -23.63 -48.68
CA VAL A 459 23.45 -23.33 -50.09
C VAL A 459 24.76 -23.23 -50.87
N SER A 460 25.76 -22.50 -50.36
CA SER A 460 27.08 -22.41 -51.00
C SER A 460 27.77 -23.78 -51.13
N ARG A 461 27.60 -24.66 -50.13
CA ARG A 461 28.08 -26.06 -50.19
C ARG A 461 27.33 -26.89 -51.23
N LEU A 462 26.02 -26.74 -51.31
CA LEU A 462 25.17 -27.43 -52.28
C LEU A 462 25.57 -27.06 -53.70
N GLU A 463 25.67 -25.76 -54.01
CA GLU A 463 26.09 -25.26 -55.32
C GLU A 463 27.48 -25.78 -55.71
N ARG A 464 28.42 -25.85 -54.75
CA ARG A 464 29.75 -26.42 -55.01
C ARG A 464 29.65 -27.89 -55.38
N LYS A 465 28.79 -28.65 -54.68
CA LYS A 465 28.56 -30.08 -54.96
C LYS A 465 27.83 -30.31 -56.28
N GLU A 466 26.90 -29.45 -56.65
CA GLU A 466 26.23 -29.48 -57.96
C GLU A 466 27.23 -29.27 -59.08
N ARG A 467 28.08 -28.22 -59.01
CA ARG A 467 29.15 -27.99 -60.01
C ARG A 467 30.14 -29.16 -60.10
N GLU A 468 30.55 -29.74 -58.97
CA GLU A 468 31.40 -30.94 -58.96
C GLU A 468 30.70 -32.13 -59.63
N CYS A 469 29.41 -32.31 -59.38
CA CYS A 469 28.61 -33.38 -59.98
C CYS A 469 28.51 -33.18 -61.49
N GLU A 470 28.13 -31.99 -61.95
CA GLU A 470 28.06 -31.61 -63.37
C GLU A 470 29.37 -31.88 -64.11
N THR A 471 30.49 -31.46 -63.52
CA THR A 471 31.84 -31.70 -64.07
C THR A 471 32.12 -33.20 -64.21
N LYS A 472 31.84 -34.00 -63.17
CA LYS A 472 32.02 -35.46 -63.23
C LYS A 472 31.11 -36.13 -64.24
N THR A 473 29.87 -35.65 -64.42
CA THR A 473 28.99 -36.14 -65.48
C THR A 473 29.56 -35.86 -66.87
N LEU A 474 30.09 -34.66 -67.12
CA LEU A 474 30.74 -34.31 -68.39
C LEU A 474 31.98 -35.18 -68.65
N GLU A 475 32.85 -35.37 -67.64
CA GLU A 475 34.01 -36.26 -67.72
C GLU A 475 33.60 -37.71 -68.03
N LYS A 476 32.54 -38.21 -67.37
CA LYS A 476 32.00 -39.55 -67.62
C LYS A 476 31.47 -39.68 -69.05
N GLU A 477 30.76 -38.68 -69.56
CA GLU A 477 30.27 -38.68 -70.94
C GLU A 477 31.42 -38.68 -71.96
N GLU A 478 32.44 -37.87 -71.75
CA GLU A 478 33.62 -37.81 -72.62
C GLU A 478 34.40 -39.13 -72.62
N MET A 479 34.59 -39.72 -71.43
CA MET A 479 35.21 -41.03 -71.27
C MET A 479 34.39 -42.11 -71.99
N MET A 480 33.06 -42.07 -71.87
CA MET A 480 32.16 -43.01 -72.57
C MET A 480 32.23 -42.85 -74.09
N ARG A 481 32.29 -41.62 -74.61
CA ARG A 481 32.50 -41.35 -76.04
C ARG A 481 33.84 -41.93 -76.52
N THR A 482 34.90 -41.76 -75.73
CA THR A 482 36.23 -42.28 -76.05
C THR A 482 36.26 -43.81 -76.03
N LEU A 483 35.62 -44.42 -75.03
CA LEU A 483 35.46 -45.87 -74.92
C LEU A 483 34.70 -46.44 -76.11
N ASN A 484 33.61 -45.80 -76.55
CA ASN A 484 32.85 -46.21 -77.72
C ASN A 484 33.71 -46.14 -79.00
N LYS A 485 34.48 -45.06 -79.20
CA LYS A 485 35.42 -44.96 -80.33
C LYS A 485 36.47 -46.07 -80.33
N MET A 486 37.02 -46.41 -79.15
CA MET A 486 37.97 -47.52 -79.01
C MET A 486 37.31 -48.87 -79.30
N LYS A 487 36.09 -49.10 -78.81
CA LYS A 487 35.30 -50.31 -79.10
C LYS A 487 35.08 -50.47 -80.61
N ASP A 488 34.70 -49.39 -81.30
CA ASP A 488 34.49 -49.42 -82.75
C ASP A 488 35.79 -49.70 -83.51
N LYS A 489 36.91 -49.13 -83.05
CA LYS A 489 38.23 -49.39 -83.65
C LYS A 489 38.66 -50.84 -83.45
N LEU A 490 38.51 -51.37 -82.23
CA LEU A 490 38.81 -52.76 -81.91
C LEU A 490 37.93 -53.74 -82.70
N ALA A 491 36.66 -53.40 -82.92
CA ALA A 491 35.76 -54.20 -83.77
C ALA A 491 36.24 -54.24 -85.23
N ARG A 492 36.68 -53.09 -85.78
CA ARG A 492 37.28 -53.02 -87.12
C ARG A 492 38.56 -53.84 -87.22
N GLU A 493 39.51 -53.64 -86.30
CA GLU A 493 40.77 -54.40 -86.27
C GLU A 493 40.51 -55.91 -86.11
N SER A 494 39.55 -56.32 -85.27
CA SER A 494 39.17 -57.72 -85.12
C SER A 494 38.56 -58.30 -86.40
N GLN A 495 37.83 -57.49 -87.18
CA GLN A 495 37.25 -57.91 -88.45
C GLN A 495 38.32 -58.02 -89.55
N GLU A 496 39.24 -57.06 -89.63
CA GLU A 496 40.41 -57.09 -90.51
C GLU A 496 41.30 -58.29 -90.20
N LEU A 497 41.56 -58.58 -88.92
CA LEU A 497 42.34 -59.75 -88.50
C LEU A 497 41.66 -61.07 -88.90
N ARG A 498 40.31 -61.15 -88.82
CA ARG A 498 39.55 -62.31 -89.32
C ARG A 498 39.67 -62.46 -90.83
N GLN A 499 39.57 -61.37 -91.58
CA GLN A 499 39.73 -61.39 -93.04
C GLN A 499 41.14 -61.82 -93.44
N ALA A 500 42.18 -61.26 -92.81
CA ALA A 500 43.56 -61.64 -93.03
C ALA A 500 43.81 -63.12 -92.69
N ARG A 501 43.27 -63.62 -91.56
CA ARG A 501 43.32 -65.05 -91.24
C ARG A 501 42.61 -65.93 -92.28
N GLY A 502 41.48 -65.47 -92.80
CA GLY A 502 40.76 -66.15 -93.89
C GLY A 502 41.59 -66.23 -95.17
N GLN A 503 42.20 -65.12 -95.59
CA GLN A 503 43.10 -65.07 -96.75
C GLN A 503 44.33 -65.95 -96.57
N VAL A 504 44.93 -65.96 -95.36
CA VAL A 504 46.04 -66.86 -95.05
C VAL A 504 45.60 -68.33 -95.12
N ALA A 505 44.42 -68.67 -94.60
CA ALA A 505 43.89 -70.03 -94.71
C ALA A 505 43.62 -70.44 -96.18
N GLU A 506 43.14 -69.52 -97.01
CA GLU A 506 42.89 -69.75 -98.43
C GLU A 506 44.19 -69.90 -99.24
N LEU A 507 45.21 -69.08 -98.96
CA LEU A 507 46.55 -69.23 -99.52
C LEU A 507 47.22 -70.55 -99.10
N VAL A 508 47.04 -70.96 -97.84
CA VAL A 508 47.52 -72.26 -97.34
C VAL A 508 46.79 -73.42 -98.04
N ALA A 509 45.49 -73.30 -98.29
CA ALA A 509 44.73 -74.30 -99.05
C ALA A 509 45.20 -74.39 -100.52
N GLN A 510 45.44 -73.26 -101.18
CA GLN A 510 45.99 -73.23 -102.54
C GLN A 510 47.41 -73.80 -102.63
N LEU A 511 48.24 -73.57 -101.60
CA LEU A 511 49.57 -74.20 -101.50
C LEU A 511 49.48 -75.72 -101.31
N SER A 512 48.44 -76.23 -100.62
CA SER A 512 48.23 -77.67 -100.46
C SER A 512 47.65 -78.38 -101.70
N GLU A 513 47.02 -77.65 -102.62
CA GLU A 513 46.59 -78.19 -103.93
C GLU A 513 47.73 -78.26 -104.97
N LEU A 514 48.87 -77.62 -104.70
CA LEU A 514 50.05 -77.57 -105.57
C LEU A 514 51.17 -78.55 -105.13
N SER A 515 50.96 -79.35 -104.08
CA SER A 515 51.83 -80.45 -103.66
C SER A 515 51.17 -81.79 -103.93
#